data_AF-A0A099YVD4-F1
#
_entry.id   AF-A0A099YVD4-F1
#
_cell.length_a   1.000
_cell.length_b   1.000
_cell.length_c   1.000
_cell.angle_alpha   90.00
_cell.angle_beta   90.00
_cell.angle_gamma   90.00
#
_symmetry.space_group_name_H-M   'P 1'
#
loop_
_entity.id
_entity.type
_entity.pdbx_description
1 polymer ?
#
loop_
_entity_poly.entity_id
_entity_poly.type
_entity_poly.pdbx_seq_one_letter_code
_entity_poly.pdbx_strand_id
1 'polypeptide(L)'
;LRGGLSNMLFQCSLPDTTETVADEPRKVLLRLYGAILQMRSCNKGGSVQSQKENDLQGAEAMVLESVMFAILAERALGPKLYGIFPQGRLEEFIPSRKLSTEELSLPDISAEIAEKMARFHGMKMPFNKEPKWLFGTMEKYLNQVLRIKFTKESKTRKLNKLLSYNLPQEMKNLRAMLEATSSPVVFCHNDCQEGNVLLLEGRENLEKQKLMLIDFEYSSYNYRGFDIGNHFCEWMYDYTYEKYPFFKASFLKYPSKKQQV
;
A
#
# COMPACT_ATOMS: atom_id res chain seq x y z
N LEU A 1 4.16 -14.43 -11.05
CA LEU A 1 3.46 -13.15 -10.84
C LEU A 1 4.51 -12.05 -10.63
N ARG A 2 4.26 -10.79 -11.01
CA ARG A 2 5.23 -9.70 -10.80
C ARG A 2 5.26 -9.36 -9.30
N GLY A 3 6.29 -9.82 -8.58
CA GLY A 3 6.54 -9.46 -7.18
C GLY A 3 7.32 -8.15 -7.06
N GLY A 4 7.16 -7.47 -5.92
CA GLY A 4 7.97 -6.30 -5.56
C GLY A 4 9.28 -6.68 -4.88
N LEU A 5 10.09 -5.70 -4.48
CA LEU A 5 11.30 -5.92 -3.67
C LEU A 5 10.97 -6.45 -2.25
N SER A 6 9.74 -6.22 -1.79
CA SER A 6 9.25 -6.56 -0.46
C SER A 6 8.77 -8.01 -0.35
N ASN A 7 8.30 -8.62 -1.45
CA ASN A 7 7.60 -9.91 -1.45
C ASN A 7 7.78 -10.67 -2.77
N MET A 8 8.05 -11.97 -2.68
CA MET A 8 8.01 -12.88 -3.84
C MET A 8 6.66 -13.59 -3.90
N LEU A 9 6.06 -13.64 -5.09
CA LEU A 9 4.71 -14.17 -5.29
C LEU A 9 4.70 -15.34 -6.28
N PHE A 10 4.19 -16.48 -5.84
CA PHE A 10 4.07 -17.70 -6.62
C PHE A 10 2.62 -18.16 -6.64
N GLN A 11 2.10 -18.44 -7.84
CA GLN A 11 0.84 -19.16 -7.96
C GLN A 11 1.16 -20.65 -7.88
N CYS A 12 0.59 -21.34 -6.89
CA CYS A 12 0.72 -22.78 -6.73
C CYS A 12 -0.61 -23.42 -7.13
N SER A 13 -0.58 -24.51 -7.89
CA SER A 13 -1.80 -25.19 -8.34
C SER A 13 -1.65 -26.69 -8.41
N LEU A 14 -2.74 -27.40 -8.16
CA LEU A 14 -2.84 -28.83 -8.48
C LEU A 14 -2.77 -29.03 -10.01
N PRO A 15 -2.20 -30.16 -10.49
CA PRO A 15 -2.32 -30.55 -11.89
C PRO A 15 -3.79 -30.67 -12.32
N ASP A 16 -4.09 -30.36 -13.57
CA ASP A 16 -5.46 -30.46 -14.11
C ASP A 16 -6.04 -31.88 -14.03
N THR A 17 -5.17 -32.90 -13.96
CA THR A 17 -5.51 -34.32 -13.82
C THR A 17 -5.86 -34.75 -12.40
N THR A 18 -5.62 -33.90 -11.39
CA THR A 18 -5.86 -34.23 -9.97
C THR A 18 -7.12 -33.54 -9.50
N GLU A 19 -8.13 -34.29 -9.06
CA GLU A 19 -9.36 -33.75 -8.47
C GLU A 19 -9.16 -33.28 -7.03
N THR A 20 -9.98 -32.32 -6.59
CA THR A 20 -10.07 -31.93 -5.18
C THR A 20 -10.91 -32.94 -4.41
N VAL A 21 -10.57 -33.18 -3.14
CA VAL A 21 -11.25 -34.14 -2.26
C VAL A 21 -12.41 -33.49 -1.51
N ALA A 22 -12.27 -32.22 -1.12
CA ALA A 22 -13.26 -31.46 -0.37
C ALA A 22 -13.37 -30.03 -0.91
N ASP A 23 -13.35 -29.04 -0.02
CA ASP A 23 -13.47 -27.62 -0.32
C ASP A 23 -12.11 -26.91 -0.50
N GLU A 24 -11.02 -27.66 -0.62
CA GLU A 24 -9.69 -27.07 -0.80
C GLU A 24 -9.56 -26.37 -2.17
N PRO A 25 -8.84 -25.25 -2.23
CA PRO A 25 -8.64 -24.53 -3.46
C PRO A 25 -7.70 -25.27 -4.42
N ARG A 26 -8.04 -25.30 -5.72
CA ARG A 26 -7.12 -25.80 -6.77
C ARG A 26 -5.88 -24.92 -6.96
N LYS A 27 -6.00 -23.62 -6.68
CA LYS A 27 -4.97 -22.61 -6.87
C LYS A 27 -4.85 -21.77 -5.61
N VAL A 28 -3.63 -21.56 -5.14
CA VAL A 28 -3.31 -20.68 -4.01
C VAL A 28 -2.20 -19.71 -4.40
N LEU A 29 -2.16 -18.57 -3.72
CA LEU A 29 -1.08 -17.61 -3.83
C LEU A 29 -0.12 -17.80 -2.65
N LEU A 30 1.11 -18.21 -2.95
CA LEU A 30 2.20 -18.26 -2.00
C LEU A 30 2.92 -16.91 -2.01
N ARG A 31 2.92 -16.25 -0.86
CA ARG A 31 3.68 -15.03 -0.61
C ARG A 31 4.84 -15.33 0.32
N LEU A 32 6.06 -15.10 -0.15
CA LEU A 32 7.25 -15.16 0.67
C LEU A 32 7.72 -13.74 1.01
N TYR A 33 7.92 -13.49 2.30
CA TYR A 33 8.42 -12.21 2.79
C TYR A 33 9.85 -12.01 2.30
N GLY A 34 10.06 -10.91 1.57
CA GLY A 34 11.37 -10.54 1.06
C GLY A 34 12.32 -10.09 2.16
N ALA A 35 13.58 -9.95 1.80
CA ALA A 35 14.62 -9.57 2.73
C ALA A 35 14.33 -8.24 3.42
N ILE A 36 13.51 -7.31 2.90
CA ILE A 36 13.20 -6.02 3.55
C ILE A 36 12.31 -6.18 4.80
N LEU A 37 11.35 -7.11 4.79
CA LEU A 37 10.59 -7.46 6.00
C LEU A 37 11.49 -8.16 7.01
N GLN A 38 12.47 -8.93 6.54
CA GLN A 38 13.53 -9.50 7.38
C GLN A 38 14.61 -8.45 7.78
N MET A 39 14.84 -7.39 7.00
CA MET A 39 15.94 -6.41 7.09
C MET A 39 15.54 -5.10 7.74
N ARG A 40 14.35 -4.98 8.34
CA ARG A 40 14.23 -4.07 9.50
C ARG A 40 15.25 -4.46 10.60
N SER A 41 15.80 -5.68 10.56
CA SER A 41 16.97 -6.19 11.29
C SER A 41 18.36 -5.72 10.80
N CYS A 42 18.53 -5.31 9.54
CA CYS A 42 19.85 -5.23 8.91
C CYS A 42 20.32 -3.80 8.59
N ASN A 43 20.36 -2.92 9.59
CA ASN A 43 21.36 -1.85 9.61
C ASN A 43 22.65 -2.42 10.21
N LYS A 44 23.51 -3.03 9.38
CA LYS A 44 24.84 -3.52 9.77
C LYS A 44 25.86 -2.38 9.98
N GLY A 45 25.50 -1.39 10.80
CA GLY A 45 26.37 -0.24 11.10
C GLY A 45 26.15 0.41 12.47
N GLY A 46 25.33 -0.18 13.35
CA GLY A 46 25.08 0.34 14.70
C GLY A 46 25.52 -0.64 15.79
N SER A 47 25.72 -0.12 17.00
CA SER A 47 26.08 -0.87 18.21
C SER A 47 25.11 -2.03 18.50
N VAL A 48 25.56 -3.04 19.26
CA VAL A 48 24.81 -4.26 19.63
C VAL A 48 23.41 -3.99 20.20
N GLN A 49 23.19 -2.82 20.80
CA GLN A 49 21.90 -2.39 21.36
C GLN A 49 20.90 -1.97 20.28
N SER A 50 21.38 -1.33 19.21
CA SER A 50 20.56 -0.95 18.05
C SER A 50 20.11 -2.14 17.20
N GLN A 51 20.82 -3.27 17.25
CA GLN A 51 20.45 -4.49 16.54
C GLN A 51 19.25 -5.19 17.20
N LYS A 52 19.22 -5.27 18.54
CA LYS A 52 18.09 -5.87 19.27
C LYS A 52 16.78 -5.09 19.11
N GLU A 53 16.83 -3.75 19.10
CA GLU A 53 15.64 -2.92 18.89
C GLU A 53 15.09 -3.06 17.46
N ASN A 54 15.98 -3.13 16.46
CA ASN A 54 15.63 -3.32 15.05
C ASN A 54 15.00 -4.70 14.77
N ASP A 55 15.51 -5.75 15.42
CA ASP A 55 14.96 -7.11 15.34
C ASP A 55 13.55 -7.20 15.95
N LEU A 56 13.35 -6.60 17.14
CA LEU A 56 12.03 -6.52 17.77
C LEU A 56 11.03 -5.76 16.88
N GLN A 57 11.46 -4.65 16.27
CA GLN A 57 10.60 -3.83 15.42
C GLN A 57 10.19 -4.52 14.11
N GLY A 58 11.02 -5.43 13.60
CA GLY A 58 10.69 -6.28 12.45
C GLY A 58 9.66 -7.37 12.82
N ALA A 59 9.86 -8.03 13.96
CA ALA A 59 8.93 -9.05 14.46
C ALA A 59 7.55 -8.47 14.80
N GLU A 60 7.49 -7.32 15.47
CA GLU A 60 6.22 -6.63 15.77
C GLU A 60 5.47 -6.23 14.49
N ALA A 61 6.17 -5.74 13.47
CA ALA A 61 5.55 -5.39 12.19
C ALA A 61 4.93 -6.61 11.49
N MET A 62 5.62 -7.77 11.51
CA MET A 62 5.10 -9.02 10.96
C MET A 62 3.86 -9.52 11.70
N VAL A 63 3.83 -9.40 13.04
CA VAL A 63 2.66 -9.73 13.86
C VAL A 63 1.48 -8.83 13.50
N LEU A 64 1.70 -7.51 13.42
CA LEU A 64 0.66 -6.55 13.06
C LEU A 64 0.11 -6.78 11.64
N GLU A 65 0.99 -7.06 10.68
CA GLU A 65 0.58 -7.41 9.31
C GLU A 65 -0.25 -8.71 9.29
N SER A 66 0.18 -9.73 10.02
CA SER A 66 -0.54 -11.01 10.13
C SER A 66 -1.93 -10.83 10.74
N VAL A 67 -2.04 -10.04 11.80
CA VAL A 67 -3.33 -9.69 12.44
C VAL A 67 -4.22 -8.91 11.49
N MET A 68 -3.64 -7.93 10.77
CA MET A 68 -4.38 -7.13 9.79
C MET A 68 -4.95 -8.01 8.68
N PHE A 69 -4.11 -8.86 8.09
CA PHE A 69 -4.50 -9.75 7.01
C PHE A 69 -5.58 -10.74 7.45
N ALA A 70 -5.42 -11.37 8.62
CA ALA A 70 -6.42 -12.28 9.16
C ALA A 70 -7.78 -11.59 9.35
N ILE A 71 -7.82 -10.39 9.94
CA ILE A 71 -9.09 -9.65 10.12
C ILE A 71 -9.75 -9.31 8.78
N LEU A 72 -8.95 -8.94 7.77
CA LEU A 72 -9.46 -8.61 6.44
C LEU A 72 -10.03 -9.83 5.73
N ALA A 73 -9.36 -10.98 5.84
CA ALA A 73 -9.84 -12.26 5.33
C ALA A 73 -11.18 -12.65 5.99
N GLU A 74 -11.25 -12.62 7.32
CA GLU A 74 -12.46 -12.96 8.09
C GLU A 74 -13.65 -12.03 7.78
N ARG A 75 -13.40 -10.79 7.39
CA ARG A 75 -14.44 -9.81 7.03
C ARG A 75 -14.78 -9.81 5.53
N ALA A 76 -14.22 -10.73 4.74
CA ALA A 76 -14.34 -10.78 3.29
C ALA A 76 -14.01 -9.43 2.62
N LEU A 77 -12.95 -8.77 3.11
CA LEU A 77 -12.42 -7.50 2.62
C LEU A 77 -11.04 -7.64 1.96
N GLY A 78 -10.46 -8.84 2.03
CA GLY A 78 -9.27 -9.24 1.29
C GLY A 78 -9.33 -10.72 0.93
N PRO A 79 -8.26 -11.26 0.34
CA PRO A 79 -8.17 -12.69 0.02
C PRO A 79 -8.31 -13.55 1.27
N LYS A 80 -8.91 -14.75 1.16
CA LYS A 80 -8.91 -15.71 2.27
C LYS A 80 -7.49 -16.06 2.67
N LEU A 81 -7.29 -16.28 3.97
CA LEU A 81 -6.02 -16.74 4.54
C LEU A 81 -6.08 -18.26 4.75
N TYR A 82 -5.18 -19.01 4.10
CA TYR A 82 -5.11 -20.47 4.26
C TYR A 82 -4.06 -20.91 5.27
N GLY A 83 -2.98 -20.14 5.45
CA GLY A 83 -1.95 -20.47 6.43
C GLY A 83 -0.88 -19.42 6.54
N ILE A 84 -0.28 -19.31 7.73
CA ILE A 84 0.85 -18.44 8.03
C ILE A 84 2.02 -19.30 8.49
N PHE A 85 3.22 -18.97 8.04
CA PHE A 85 4.47 -19.60 8.46
C PHE A 85 5.57 -18.53 8.56
N PRO A 86 6.72 -18.80 9.23
CA PRO A 86 7.70 -17.75 9.51
C PRO A 86 8.24 -17.00 8.28
N GLN A 87 8.27 -17.65 7.12
CA GLN A 87 8.78 -17.08 5.88
C GLN A 87 7.70 -16.43 5.01
N GLY A 88 6.42 -16.51 5.36
CA GLY A 88 5.35 -16.09 4.47
C GLY A 88 3.95 -16.56 4.83
N ARG A 89 3.07 -16.57 3.82
CA ARG A 89 1.69 -17.02 3.96
C ARG A 89 1.15 -17.63 2.68
N LEU A 90 0.11 -18.44 2.83
CA LEU A 90 -0.75 -18.91 1.76
C LEU A 90 -2.07 -18.14 1.80
N GLU A 91 -2.41 -17.50 0.69
CA GLU A 91 -3.63 -16.71 0.53
C GLU A 91 -4.42 -17.19 -0.71
N GLU A 92 -5.70 -16.82 -0.77
CA GLU A 92 -6.55 -17.07 -1.93
C GLU A 92 -5.95 -16.47 -3.19
N PHE A 93 -5.84 -17.30 -4.23
CA PHE A 93 -5.54 -16.79 -5.56
C PHE A 93 -6.82 -16.23 -6.18
N ILE A 94 -6.83 -14.92 -6.46
CA ILE A 94 -7.97 -14.23 -7.02
C ILE A 94 -7.73 -13.98 -8.51
N PRO A 95 -8.42 -14.68 -9.43
CA PRO A 95 -8.37 -14.38 -10.86
C PRO A 95 -8.85 -12.96 -11.10
N SER A 96 -7.92 -12.11 -11.56
CA SER A 96 -8.13 -10.67 -11.64
C SER A 96 -7.03 -9.99 -12.44
N ARG A 97 -7.26 -8.73 -12.78
CA ARG A 97 -6.22 -7.80 -13.23
C ARG A 97 -6.23 -6.55 -12.37
N LYS A 98 -5.09 -5.86 -12.31
CA LYS A 98 -5.02 -4.51 -11.74
C LYS A 98 -5.76 -3.54 -12.66
N LEU A 99 -6.29 -2.46 -12.09
CA LEU A 99 -6.77 -1.34 -12.88
C LEU A 99 -5.60 -0.62 -13.55
N SER A 100 -5.86 0.09 -14.65
CA SER A 100 -4.98 1.12 -15.19
C SER A 100 -5.32 2.50 -14.58
N THR A 101 -4.38 3.43 -14.68
CA THR A 101 -4.56 4.80 -14.19
C THR A 101 -5.75 5.50 -14.86
N GLU A 102 -6.00 5.23 -16.15
CA GLU A 102 -7.15 5.78 -16.90
C GLU A 102 -8.49 5.29 -16.34
N GLU A 103 -8.55 4.03 -15.89
CA GLU A 103 -9.76 3.42 -15.36
C GLU A 103 -10.21 4.05 -14.04
N LEU A 104 -9.29 4.63 -13.26
CA LEU A 104 -9.63 5.35 -12.03
C LEU A 104 -10.64 6.47 -12.27
N SER A 105 -10.62 7.07 -13.46
CA SER A 105 -11.47 8.20 -13.83
C SER A 105 -12.86 7.82 -14.36
N LEU A 106 -13.11 6.52 -14.59
CA LEU A 106 -14.41 6.04 -15.06
C LEU A 106 -15.43 6.15 -13.91
N PRO A 107 -16.62 6.75 -14.15
CA PRO A 107 -17.60 7.02 -13.08
C PRO A 107 -17.96 5.79 -12.24
N ASP A 108 -18.25 4.67 -12.88
CA ASP A 108 -18.67 3.44 -12.16
C ASP A 108 -17.52 2.83 -11.35
N ILE A 109 -16.29 2.91 -11.87
CA ILE A 109 -15.08 2.43 -11.18
C ILE A 109 -14.78 3.32 -9.98
N SER A 110 -14.78 4.64 -10.18
CA SER A 110 -14.54 5.62 -9.12
C SER A 110 -15.59 5.51 -8.01
N ALA A 111 -16.87 5.35 -8.38
CA ALA A 111 -17.95 5.14 -7.43
C ALA A 111 -17.76 3.85 -6.62
N GLU A 112 -17.40 2.73 -7.26
CA GLU A 112 -17.15 1.49 -6.52
C GLU A 112 -15.90 1.60 -5.63
N ILE A 113 -14.81 2.23 -6.08
CA ILE A 113 -13.64 2.49 -5.22
C ILE A 113 -14.05 3.30 -3.98
N ALA A 114 -14.88 4.33 -4.14
CA ALA A 114 -15.40 5.12 -3.03
C ALA A 114 -16.24 4.27 -2.06
N GLU A 115 -17.11 3.38 -2.55
CA GLU A 115 -17.87 2.44 -1.72
C GLU A 115 -16.96 1.49 -0.92
N LYS A 116 -15.92 0.92 -1.58
CA LYS A 116 -14.95 0.03 -0.91
C LYS A 116 -14.12 0.78 0.13
N MET A 117 -13.64 1.98 -0.20
CA MET A 117 -12.89 2.83 0.72
C MET A 117 -13.73 3.23 1.93
N ALA A 118 -15.00 3.59 1.74
CA ALA A 118 -15.92 3.91 2.84
C ALA A 118 -16.13 2.70 3.78
N ARG A 119 -16.29 1.49 3.22
CA ARG A 119 -16.37 0.25 4.02
C ARG A 119 -15.08 -0.01 4.79
N PHE A 120 -13.92 0.25 4.18
CA PHE A 120 -12.61 0.12 4.82
C PHE A 120 -12.44 1.11 5.97
N HIS A 121 -12.82 2.38 5.77
CA HIS A 121 -12.79 3.44 6.80
C HIS A 121 -13.69 3.11 8.01
N GLY A 122 -14.78 2.37 7.79
CA GLY A 122 -15.68 1.91 8.85
C GLY A 122 -15.12 0.76 9.71
N MET A 123 -13.94 0.22 9.39
CA MET A 123 -13.37 -0.92 10.13
C MET A 123 -12.90 -0.54 11.53
N LYS A 124 -13.31 -1.34 12.51
CA LYS A 124 -12.72 -1.35 13.85
C LYS A 124 -11.56 -2.34 13.87
N MET A 125 -10.33 -1.84 13.92
CA MET A 125 -9.10 -2.62 13.92
C MET A 125 -8.38 -2.51 15.27
N PRO A 126 -7.71 -3.55 15.78
CA PRO A 126 -7.05 -3.54 17.09
C PRO A 126 -5.67 -2.85 17.08
N PHE A 127 -5.52 -1.74 16.36
CA PHE A 127 -4.26 -0.98 16.24
C PHE A 127 -4.29 0.34 17.02
N ASN A 128 -3.19 1.09 17.08
CA ASN A 128 -3.22 2.44 17.66
C ASN A 128 -4.18 3.34 16.85
N LYS A 129 -5.06 4.09 17.52
CA LYS A 129 -6.07 4.97 16.89
C LYS A 129 -5.59 6.41 16.73
N GLU A 130 -4.46 6.77 17.30
CA GLU A 130 -3.83 8.08 17.11
C GLU A 130 -3.26 8.19 15.69
N PRO A 131 -3.53 9.27 14.92
CA PRO A 131 -3.10 9.44 13.53
C PRO A 131 -1.62 9.85 13.41
N LYS A 132 -0.73 9.12 14.09
CA LYS A 132 0.72 9.41 14.13
C LYS A 132 1.45 8.95 12.86
N TRP A 133 0.83 8.08 12.07
CA TRP A 133 1.48 7.43 10.93
C TRP A 133 2.00 8.43 9.90
N LEU A 134 1.18 9.42 9.51
CA LEU A 134 1.53 10.38 8.46
C LEU A 134 2.80 11.17 8.82
N PHE A 135 2.77 11.91 9.92
CA PHE A 135 3.92 12.73 10.31
C PHE A 135 5.09 11.91 10.83
N GLY A 136 4.86 10.81 11.54
CA GLY A 136 5.94 9.92 11.99
C GLY A 136 6.71 9.33 10.81
N THR A 137 6.01 8.98 9.73
CA THR A 137 6.63 8.48 8.49
C THR A 137 7.38 9.58 7.75
N MET A 138 6.75 10.75 7.59
CA MET A 138 7.37 11.90 6.93
C MET A 138 8.64 12.39 7.64
N GLU A 139 8.63 12.49 8.97
CA GLU A 139 9.79 12.89 9.77
C GLU A 139 10.91 11.86 9.68
N LYS A 140 10.58 10.56 9.76
CA LYS A 140 11.54 9.48 9.56
C LYS A 140 12.21 9.57 8.20
N TYR A 141 11.45 9.78 7.12
CA TYR A 141 12.02 9.90 5.77
C TYR A 141 12.82 11.19 5.57
N LEU A 142 12.34 12.31 6.08
CA LEU A 142 13.08 13.57 6.04
C LEU A 142 14.45 13.42 6.71
N ASN A 143 14.51 12.80 7.90
CA ASN A 143 15.76 12.54 8.60
C ASN A 143 16.74 11.68 7.77
N GLN A 144 16.24 10.71 7.01
CA GLN A 144 17.08 9.91 6.10
C GLN A 144 17.55 10.74 4.89
N VAL A 145 16.65 11.50 4.26
CA VAL A 145 16.96 12.36 3.11
C VAL A 145 18.06 13.37 3.45
N LEU A 146 18.00 13.98 4.63
CA LEU A 146 19.03 14.93 5.11
C LEU A 146 20.41 14.30 5.32
N ARG A 147 20.49 12.98 5.48
CA ARG A 147 21.74 12.24 5.71
C ARG A 147 22.25 11.53 4.47
N ILE A 148 21.42 11.34 3.45
CA ILE A 148 21.80 10.65 2.21
C ILE A 148 22.88 11.43 1.48
N LYS A 149 23.89 10.70 0.98
CA LYS A 149 24.91 11.21 0.07
C LYS A 149 24.95 10.32 -1.17
N PHE A 150 24.83 10.93 -2.35
CA PHE A 150 24.98 10.22 -3.61
C PHE A 150 26.39 10.37 -4.16
N THR A 151 26.92 9.30 -4.76
CA THR A 151 28.20 9.31 -5.48
C THR A 151 28.05 9.82 -6.91
N LYS A 152 26.89 9.61 -7.54
CA LYS A 152 26.60 10.06 -8.90
C LYS A 152 26.19 11.54 -8.90
N GLU A 153 26.93 12.36 -9.62
CA GLU A 153 26.71 13.81 -9.71
C GLU A 153 25.28 14.18 -10.12
N SER A 154 24.70 13.47 -11.09
CA SER A 154 23.32 13.69 -11.54
C SER A 154 22.28 13.48 -10.43
N LYS A 155 22.51 12.52 -9.51
CA LYS A 155 21.65 12.32 -8.35
C LYS A 155 21.89 13.39 -7.29
N THR A 156 23.14 13.80 -7.07
CA THR A 156 23.50 14.88 -6.15
C THR A 156 22.85 16.20 -6.56
N ARG A 157 22.88 16.56 -7.85
CA ARG A 157 22.19 17.76 -8.36
C ARG A 157 20.68 17.70 -8.12
N LYS A 158 20.04 16.55 -8.36
CA LYS A 158 18.60 16.35 -8.07
C LYS A 158 18.30 16.49 -6.57
N LEU A 159 19.12 15.89 -5.70
CA LEU A 159 18.98 16.02 -4.25
C LEU A 159 19.14 17.47 -3.78
N ASN A 160 20.16 18.17 -4.26
CA ASN A 160 20.38 19.58 -3.90
C ASN A 160 19.20 20.46 -4.32
N LYS A 161 18.60 20.21 -5.48
CA LYS A 161 17.37 20.88 -5.92
C LYS A 161 16.16 20.58 -5.02
N LEU A 162 16.06 19.38 -4.46
CA LEU A 162 15.01 19.06 -3.48
C LEU A 162 15.28 19.76 -2.14
N LEU A 163 16.53 19.76 -1.68
CA LEU A 163 16.92 20.38 -0.42
C LEU A 163 16.82 21.92 -0.44
N SER A 164 16.91 22.55 -1.62
CA SER A 164 16.77 24.01 -1.75
C SER A 164 15.38 24.53 -1.37
N TYR A 165 14.35 23.67 -1.28
CA TYR A 165 13.03 24.05 -0.80
C TYR A 165 12.94 24.14 0.74
N ASN A 166 14.02 23.85 1.47
CA ASN A 166 14.00 23.80 2.94
C ASN A 166 12.91 22.85 3.46
N LEU A 167 13.03 21.57 3.11
CA LEU A 167 12.08 20.51 3.48
C LEU A 167 11.69 20.49 4.97
N PRO A 168 12.58 20.76 5.95
CA PRO A 168 12.19 20.89 7.35
C PRO A 168 11.19 22.01 7.63
N GLN A 169 11.34 23.16 6.96
CA GLN A 169 10.39 24.27 7.10
C GLN A 169 9.07 23.95 6.39
N GLU A 170 9.11 23.37 5.20
CA GLU A 170 7.90 22.92 4.48
C GLU A 170 7.12 21.87 5.29
N MET A 171 7.81 20.96 5.99
CA MET A 171 7.17 20.01 6.90
C MET A 171 6.41 20.70 8.03
N LYS A 172 6.98 21.75 8.62
CA LYS A 172 6.31 22.55 9.67
C LYS A 172 5.10 23.29 9.11
N ASN A 173 5.22 23.88 7.93
CA ASN A 173 4.14 24.59 7.24
C ASN A 173 2.97 23.63 6.95
N LEU A 174 3.28 22.45 6.38
CA LEU A 174 2.30 21.41 6.11
C LEU A 174 1.59 20.94 7.38
N ARG A 175 2.37 20.70 8.46
CA ARG A 175 1.82 20.33 9.76
C ARG A 175 0.80 21.34 10.27
N ALA A 176 1.16 22.63 10.29
CA ALA A 176 0.26 23.69 10.74
C ALA A 176 -1.03 23.76 9.91
N MET A 177 -0.93 23.61 8.58
CA MET A 177 -2.11 23.61 7.70
C MET A 177 -3.04 22.42 7.94
N LEU A 178 -2.48 21.21 8.12
CA LEU A 178 -3.27 20.01 8.37
C LEU A 178 -3.88 19.99 9.77
N GLU A 179 -3.18 20.51 10.78
CA GLU A 179 -3.73 20.70 12.13
C GLU A 179 -4.92 21.68 12.16
N ALA A 180 -4.92 22.68 11.26
CA ALA A 180 -6.05 23.60 11.05
C ALA A 180 -7.19 23.01 10.20
N THR A 181 -7.03 21.81 9.63
CA THR A 181 -8.00 21.17 8.74
C THR A 181 -8.65 19.97 9.42
N SER A 182 -9.92 20.09 9.81
CA SER A 182 -10.63 18.99 10.45
C SER A 182 -10.86 17.83 9.47
N SER A 183 -10.31 16.67 9.79
CA SER A 183 -10.58 15.41 9.10
C SER A 183 -10.76 14.29 10.13
N PRO A 184 -11.83 13.48 10.05
CA PRO A 184 -12.01 12.33 10.93
C PRO A 184 -10.83 11.36 10.86
N VAL A 185 -10.48 10.77 12.00
CA VAL A 185 -9.50 9.69 12.07
C VAL A 185 -10.23 8.36 11.88
N VAL A 186 -9.84 7.63 10.84
CA VAL A 186 -10.44 6.35 10.43
C VAL A 186 -9.34 5.36 10.07
N PHE A 187 -9.68 4.08 9.87
CA PHE A 187 -8.71 3.11 9.38
C PHE A 187 -8.53 3.31 7.86
N CYS A 188 -7.38 3.85 7.44
CA CYS A 188 -7.08 4.21 6.07
C CYS A 188 -6.21 3.15 5.39
N HIS A 189 -6.35 3.01 4.07
CA HIS A 189 -5.46 2.19 3.26
C HIS A 189 -4.07 2.82 3.13
N ASN A 190 -4.03 4.14 2.97
CA ASN A 190 -2.88 5.01 2.76
C ASN A 190 -2.11 4.82 1.43
N ASP A 191 -2.58 3.93 0.55
CA ASP A 191 -1.94 3.65 -0.75
C ASP A 191 -2.95 3.11 -1.78
N CYS A 192 -4.10 3.78 -1.91
CA CYS A 192 -5.18 3.37 -2.82
C CYS A 192 -4.89 3.78 -4.28
N GLN A 193 -3.82 3.25 -4.87
CA GLN A 193 -3.46 3.40 -6.29
C GLN A 193 -4.10 2.30 -7.17
N GLU A 194 -4.10 2.46 -8.49
CA GLU A 194 -4.67 1.50 -9.45
C GLU A 194 -4.08 0.09 -9.31
N GLY A 195 -2.80 -0.01 -8.96
CA GLY A 195 -2.10 -1.27 -8.77
C GLY A 195 -2.57 -2.07 -7.55
N ASN A 196 -3.30 -1.43 -6.63
CA ASN A 196 -3.86 -2.01 -5.41
C ASN A 196 -5.39 -2.19 -5.50
N VAL A 197 -5.97 -1.97 -6.69
CA VAL A 197 -7.37 -2.24 -6.99
C VAL A 197 -7.45 -3.33 -8.05
N LEU A 198 -8.03 -4.47 -7.69
CA LEU A 198 -8.23 -5.59 -8.58
C LEU A 198 -9.62 -5.53 -9.22
N LEU A 199 -9.69 -5.62 -10.54
CA LEU A 199 -10.90 -5.99 -11.27
C LEU A 199 -11.00 -7.52 -11.32
N LEU A 200 -12.05 -8.06 -10.74
CA LEU A 200 -12.30 -9.49 -10.59
C LEU A 200 -12.78 -10.10 -11.93
N GLU A 201 -12.13 -11.18 -12.36
CA GLU A 201 -12.46 -11.87 -13.61
C GLU A 201 -13.88 -12.45 -13.55
N GLY A 202 -14.63 -12.29 -14.64
CA GLY A 202 -16.02 -12.74 -14.75
C GLY A 202 -17.05 -11.84 -14.05
N ARG A 203 -16.61 -10.71 -13.47
CA ARG A 203 -17.48 -9.72 -12.82
C ARG A 203 -17.50 -8.37 -13.52
N GLU A 204 -16.85 -8.23 -14.66
CA GLU A 204 -16.61 -6.96 -15.35
C GLU A 204 -17.92 -6.25 -15.74
N ASN A 205 -18.95 -7.05 -16.11
CA ASN A 205 -20.27 -6.57 -16.50
C ASN A 205 -21.20 -6.26 -15.32
N LEU A 206 -20.76 -6.49 -14.08
CA LEU A 206 -21.55 -6.09 -12.91
C LEU A 206 -21.43 -4.58 -12.70
N GLU A 207 -22.53 -3.94 -12.33
CA GLU A 207 -22.50 -2.53 -11.95
C GLU A 207 -21.72 -2.31 -10.64
N LYS A 208 -21.75 -3.30 -9.74
CA LYS A 208 -21.07 -3.26 -8.43
C LYS A 208 -20.46 -4.62 -8.08
N GLN A 209 -19.58 -4.63 -7.07
CA GLN A 209 -18.90 -5.81 -6.54
C GLN A 209 -17.95 -6.51 -7.52
N LYS A 210 -17.39 -5.74 -8.46
CA LYS A 210 -16.35 -6.18 -9.40
C LYS A 210 -14.94 -5.78 -8.95
N LEU A 211 -14.80 -4.91 -7.95
CA LEU A 211 -13.51 -4.45 -7.44
C LEU A 211 -13.17 -5.05 -6.07
N MET A 212 -11.88 -5.23 -5.83
CA MET A 212 -11.31 -5.57 -4.52
C MET A 212 -10.06 -4.73 -4.24
N LEU A 213 -9.99 -4.14 -3.05
CA LEU A 213 -8.77 -3.49 -2.56
C LEU A 213 -7.82 -4.55 -2.01
N ILE A 214 -6.52 -4.37 -2.23
CA ILE A 214 -5.46 -5.28 -1.77
C ILE A 214 -4.22 -4.48 -1.34
N ASP A 215 -3.24 -5.18 -0.76
CA ASP A 215 -1.94 -4.61 -0.39
C ASP A 215 -2.00 -3.52 0.71
N PHE A 216 -2.36 -3.97 1.90
CA PHE A 216 -2.63 -3.11 3.06
C PHE A 216 -1.37 -2.77 3.88
N GLU A 217 -0.16 -2.87 3.31
CA GLU A 217 1.11 -2.75 4.05
C GLU A 217 1.30 -1.38 4.72
N TYR A 218 0.70 -0.33 4.14
CA TYR A 218 0.72 1.03 4.68
C TYR A 218 -0.51 1.37 5.55
N SER A 219 -1.46 0.44 5.70
CA SER A 219 -2.72 0.72 6.38
C SER A 219 -2.53 1.03 7.87
N SER A 220 -3.23 2.05 8.34
CA SER A 220 -3.18 2.51 9.74
C SER A 220 -4.36 3.42 10.05
N TYR A 221 -4.60 3.72 11.33
CA TYR A 221 -5.48 4.84 11.65
C TYR A 221 -4.81 6.15 11.22
N ASN A 222 -5.49 6.88 10.33
CA ASN A 222 -5.01 8.13 9.76
C ASN A 222 -6.20 9.05 9.44
N TYR A 223 -5.91 10.26 8.99
CA TYR A 223 -6.94 11.21 8.57
C TYR A 223 -7.62 10.72 7.28
N ARG A 224 -8.95 10.63 7.26
CA ARG A 224 -9.74 10.29 6.06
C ARG A 224 -9.35 11.10 4.82
N GLY A 225 -9.10 12.39 5.01
CA GLY A 225 -8.68 13.29 3.93
C GLY A 225 -7.36 12.88 3.27
N PHE A 226 -6.45 12.22 3.98
CA PHE A 226 -5.22 11.70 3.41
C PHE A 226 -5.51 10.57 2.42
N ASP A 227 -6.32 9.58 2.78
CA ASP A 227 -6.57 8.41 1.94
C ASP A 227 -7.27 8.78 0.62
N ILE A 228 -8.27 9.66 0.72
CA ILE A 228 -8.99 10.20 -0.44
C ILE A 228 -8.07 11.11 -1.28
N GLY A 229 -7.33 12.01 -0.63
CA GLY A 229 -6.40 12.92 -1.32
C GLY A 229 -5.27 12.18 -2.03
N ASN A 230 -4.72 11.13 -1.41
CA ASN A 230 -3.74 10.24 -2.03
C ASN A 230 -4.32 9.55 -3.26
N HIS A 231 -5.51 8.95 -3.15
CA HIS A 231 -6.19 8.32 -4.27
C HIS A 231 -6.38 9.29 -5.45
N PHE A 232 -6.81 10.54 -5.20
CA PHE A 232 -6.91 11.56 -6.23
C PHE A 232 -5.56 11.95 -6.84
N CYS A 233 -4.48 11.93 -6.07
CA CYS A 233 -3.14 12.14 -6.60
C CYS A 233 -2.73 11.04 -7.59
N GLU A 234 -3.10 9.78 -7.33
CA GLU A 234 -2.75 8.64 -8.19
C GLU A 234 -3.35 8.71 -9.59
N TRP A 235 -4.44 9.46 -9.79
CA TRP A 235 -4.98 9.70 -11.15
C TRP A 235 -3.98 10.40 -12.07
N MET A 236 -3.01 11.11 -11.49
CA MET A 236 -1.98 11.83 -12.24
C MET A 236 -0.79 10.95 -12.62
N TYR A 237 -0.56 9.82 -11.95
CA TYR A 237 0.66 9.03 -12.08
C TYR A 237 0.38 7.67 -12.73
N ASP A 238 0.97 7.44 -13.91
CA ASP A 238 0.90 6.17 -14.63
C ASP A 238 2.22 5.42 -14.50
N TYR A 239 2.20 4.30 -13.76
CA TYR A 239 3.37 3.44 -13.50
C TYR A 239 3.56 2.32 -14.53
N THR A 240 2.74 2.26 -15.59
CA THR A 240 2.87 1.25 -16.65
C THR A 240 3.91 1.63 -17.71
N TYR A 241 4.45 2.85 -17.65
CA TYR A 241 5.42 3.33 -18.62
C TYR A 241 6.73 2.51 -18.60
N GLU A 242 7.05 1.86 -19.71
CA GLU A 242 8.16 0.88 -19.76
C GLU A 242 9.57 1.49 -19.84
N LYS A 243 9.69 2.80 -20.09
CA LYS A 243 10.98 3.49 -20.23
C LYS A 243 11.27 4.35 -19.01
N TYR A 244 12.55 4.54 -18.69
CA TYR A 244 12.98 5.46 -17.63
C TYR A 244 12.26 6.82 -17.74
N PRO A 245 11.70 7.38 -16.64
CA PRO A 245 11.85 6.97 -15.23
C PRO A 245 10.88 5.89 -14.74
N PHE A 246 10.23 5.17 -15.66
CA PHE A 246 9.24 4.10 -15.42
C PHE A 246 7.88 4.58 -14.90
N PHE A 247 7.59 5.87 -15.09
CA PHE A 247 6.26 6.43 -14.88
C PHE A 247 6.05 7.67 -15.75
N LYS A 248 4.79 8.07 -15.95
CA LYS A 248 4.38 9.37 -16.48
C LYS A 248 3.53 10.11 -15.46
N ALA A 249 3.67 11.44 -15.41
CA ALA A 249 2.83 12.30 -14.59
C ALA A 249 2.06 13.29 -15.47
N SER A 250 0.76 13.45 -15.24
CA SER A 250 -0.08 14.46 -15.91
C SER A 250 -1.00 15.15 -14.91
N PHE A 251 -0.66 16.38 -14.55
CA PHE A 251 -1.47 17.20 -13.63
C PHE A 251 -2.87 17.51 -14.17
N LEU A 252 -3.07 17.44 -15.49
CA LEU A 252 -4.37 17.61 -16.12
C LEU A 252 -5.34 16.46 -15.83
N LYS A 253 -4.84 15.30 -15.37
CA LYS A 253 -5.66 14.15 -15.01
C LYS A 253 -6.15 14.17 -13.56
N TYR A 254 -5.74 15.15 -12.75
CA TYR A 254 -6.27 15.30 -11.39
C TYR A 254 -7.80 15.45 -11.45
N PRO A 255 -8.58 14.75 -10.59
CA PRO A 255 -10.04 14.79 -10.66
C PRO A 255 -10.57 16.21 -10.50
N SER A 256 -11.48 16.60 -11.38
CA SER A 256 -12.18 17.88 -11.27
C SER A 256 -13.03 17.93 -10.00
N LYS A 257 -13.41 19.13 -9.55
CA LYS A 257 -14.31 19.29 -8.39
C LYS A 257 -15.62 18.47 -8.50
N LYS A 258 -16.13 18.27 -9.72
CA LYS A 258 -17.32 17.45 -9.98
C LYS A 258 -17.06 15.95 -9.75
N GLN A 259 -15.84 15.48 -10.04
CA GLN A 259 -15.43 14.09 -9.85
C GLN A 259 -15.03 13.76 -8.40
N GLN A 260 -14.75 14.78 -7.58
CA GLN A 260 -14.37 14.61 -6.18
C GLN A 260 -15.58 14.47 -5.23
N VAL A 261 -16.81 14.57 -5.74
CA VAL A 261 -18.06 14.58 -4.97
C VAL A 261 -18.83 13.29 -5.18
#